data_AF-A0A5J4YEG6-F1
#
_entry.id   AF-A0A5J4YEG6-F1
#
_cell.length_a   1.000
_cell.length_b   1.000
_cell.length_c   1.000
_cell.angle_alpha   90.00
_cell.angle_beta   90.00
_cell.angle_gamma   90.00
#
_symmetry.space_group_name_H-M   'P 1'
#
loop_
_entity.id
_entity.type
_entity.pdbx_description
1 polymer ?
#
loop_
_entity_poly.entity_id
_entity_poly.type
_entity_poly.pdbx_seq_one_letter_code
_entity_poly.pdbx_strand_id
1 'polypeptide(L)'
;MNSGAPGPSHAFSELLLANDWWYQQQEKDLRLSLRKEVLKALEAAQKEPKAPLSAMFADVYKEMPWHLREQMEEAMAHVKAHPEACPSDIPVR
;
A
#
# COMPACT_ATOMS: atom_id res chain seq x y z
N MET A 1 -16.22 0.50 32.62
CA MET A 1 -15.91 -0.95 32.55
C MET A 1 -16.20 -1.39 31.13
N ASN A 2 -15.16 -1.54 30.31
CA ASN A 2 -15.29 -1.73 28.87
C ASN A 2 -15.36 -3.23 28.59
N SER A 3 -16.56 -3.81 28.56
CA SER A 3 -16.79 -5.20 28.15
C SER A 3 -17.66 -5.22 26.90
N GLY A 4 -17.05 -4.83 25.78
CA GLY A 4 -17.52 -5.30 24.47
C GLY A 4 -17.13 -6.77 24.31
N ALA A 5 -18.02 -7.59 23.76
CA ALA A 5 -17.75 -8.99 23.48
C ALA A 5 -16.42 -9.16 22.72
N PRO A 6 -15.66 -10.24 22.97
CA PRO A 6 -14.40 -10.46 22.30
C PRO A 6 -14.58 -10.51 20.78
N GLY A 7 -13.66 -9.86 20.04
CA GLY A 7 -13.67 -9.86 18.58
C GLY A 7 -13.43 -11.28 18.00
N PRO A 8 -13.72 -11.49 16.70
CA PRO A 8 -13.70 -12.81 16.07
C PRO A 8 -12.34 -13.52 16.19
N SER A 9 -11.22 -12.79 16.11
CA SER A 9 -9.88 -13.37 16.28
C SER A 9 -9.63 -13.92 17.68
N HIS A 10 -10.19 -13.29 18.71
CA HIS A 10 -10.06 -13.75 20.09
C HIS A 10 -10.91 -14.99 20.33
N ALA A 11 -12.18 -14.96 19.91
CA ALA A 11 -13.07 -16.12 20.00
C ALA A 11 -12.49 -17.35 19.28
N PHE A 12 -11.88 -17.16 18.11
CA PHE A 12 -11.19 -18.22 17.39
C PHE A 12 -9.95 -18.74 18.15
N SER A 13 -9.15 -17.85 18.72
CA SER A 13 -7.99 -18.23 19.53
C SER A 13 -8.39 -19.07 20.76
N GLU A 14 -9.46 -18.68 21.47
CA GLU A 14 -10.00 -19.47 22.59
C GLU A 14 -10.44 -20.87 22.15
N LEU A 15 -11.11 -20.99 21.00
CA LEU A 15 -11.49 -22.27 20.41
C LEU A 15 -10.26 -23.15 20.11
N LEU A 16 -9.19 -22.58 19.55
CA LEU A 16 -7.97 -23.34 19.27
C LEU A 16 -7.24 -23.81 20.53
N LEU A 17 -7.20 -22.97 21.57
CA LEU A 17 -6.63 -23.31 22.87
C LEU A 17 -7.43 -24.43 23.55
N ALA A 18 -8.76 -24.37 23.50
CA ALA A 18 -9.64 -25.38 24.09
C ALA A 18 -9.52 -26.77 23.44
N ASN A 19 -9.01 -26.83 22.20
CA ASN A 19 -8.80 -28.08 21.46
C ASN A 19 -7.33 -28.54 21.46
N ASP A 20 -6.43 -27.91 22.23
CA ASP A 20 -4.98 -28.18 22.24
C ASP A 20 -4.31 -28.05 20.85
N TRP A 21 -4.92 -27.30 19.93
CA TRP A 21 -4.40 -27.06 18.57
C TRP A 21 -3.47 -25.86 18.50
N TRP A 22 -3.41 -25.05 19.56
CA TRP A 22 -2.58 -23.86 19.65
C TRP A 22 -2.08 -23.67 21.06
N TYR A 23 -0.91 -23.04 21.19
CA TYR A 23 -0.30 -22.72 22.49
C TYR A 23 0.13 -21.25 22.55
N GLN A 24 0.16 -20.69 23.76
CA GLN A 24 0.54 -19.29 23.99
C GLN A 24 1.92 -18.92 23.42
N GLN A 25 2.86 -19.87 23.39
CA GLN A 25 4.17 -19.64 22.79
C GLN A 25 4.10 -19.47 21.27
N GLN A 26 3.31 -20.31 20.58
CA GLN A 26 3.07 -20.19 19.14
C GLN A 26 2.41 -18.86 18.78
N GLU A 27 1.45 -18.39 19.59
CA GLU A 27 0.83 -17.08 19.41
C GLU A 27 1.86 -15.94 19.50
N LYS A 28 2.74 -15.98 20.51
CA LYS A 28 3.80 -14.97 20.69
C LYS A 28 4.77 -14.98 19.52
N ASP A 29 5.22 -16.16 19.12
CA ASP A 29 6.19 -16.31 18.04
C ASP A 29 5.59 -15.88 16.69
N LEU A 30 4.33 -16.23 16.43
CA LEU A 30 3.59 -15.80 15.25
C LEU A 30 3.41 -14.28 15.21
N ARG A 31 3.03 -13.65 16.33
CA ARG A 31 2.90 -12.18 16.38
C ARG A 31 4.23 -11.48 16.11
N LEU A 32 5.32 -12.03 16.65
CA LEU A 32 6.66 -11.50 16.42
C LEU A 32 7.09 -11.67 14.95
N SER A 33 6.81 -12.81 14.32
CA SER A 33 7.14 -13.03 12.90
C SER A 33 6.31 -12.13 11.99
N LEU A 34 4.99 -12.06 12.20
CA LEU A 34 4.09 -11.21 11.42
C LEU A 34 4.46 -9.73 11.54
N ARG A 35 4.83 -9.26 12.73
CA ARG A 35 5.31 -7.88 12.90
C ARG A 35 6.55 -7.60 12.05
N LYS A 36 7.51 -8.54 12.01
CA LYS A 36 8.71 -8.40 11.17
C LYS A 36 8.36 -8.38 9.69
N GLU A 37 7.44 -9.26 9.26
CA GLU A 37 6.99 -9.33 7.86
C GLU A 37 6.29 -8.03 7.42
N VAL A 38 5.38 -7.50 8.25
CA VAL A 38 4.69 -6.23 7.98
C VAL A 38 5.67 -5.07 7.91
N LEU A 39 6.61 -4.96 8.84
CA LEU A 39 7.62 -3.90 8.79
C LEU A 39 8.50 -4.00 7.56
N LYS A 40 8.94 -5.22 7.19
CA LYS A 40 9.72 -5.46 5.98
C LYS A 40 8.92 -5.08 4.71
N ALA A 41 7.65 -5.42 4.64
CA ALA A 41 6.78 -5.05 3.52
C ALA A 41 6.57 -3.52 3.45
N LEU A 42 6.40 -2.86 4.59
CA LEU A 42 6.29 -1.40 4.66
C LEU A 42 7.58 -0.71 4.20
N GLU A 43 8.74 -1.16 4.67
CA GLU A 43 10.04 -0.65 4.25
C GLU A 43 10.27 -0.85 2.74
N ALA A 44 9.84 -1.98 2.19
CA ALA A 44 9.91 -2.23 0.75
C ALA A 44 9.00 -1.26 -0.02
N ALA A 45 7.74 -1.10 0.41
CA ALA A 45 6.78 -0.20 -0.22
C ALA A 45 7.22 1.27 -0.16
N GLN A 46 7.90 1.69 0.91
CA GLN A 46 8.43 3.06 1.04
C GLN A 46 9.62 3.35 0.11
N LYS A 47 10.36 2.31 -0.30
CA LYS A 47 11.50 2.44 -1.22
C LYS A 47 11.07 2.41 -2.68
N GLU A 48 9.87 1.92 -2.96
CA GLU A 48 9.33 1.88 -4.31
C GLU A 48 9.17 3.33 -4.82
N PRO A 49 9.69 3.65 -6.01
CA PRO A 49 9.49 4.97 -6.59
C PRO A 49 8.00 5.24 -6.80
N LYS A 50 7.60 6.51 -6.69
CA LYS A 50 6.25 6.92 -7.07
C LYS A 50 6.01 6.59 -8.54
N ALA A 51 4.73 6.38 -8.87
CA ALA A 51 4.31 6.25 -10.26
C ALA A 51 4.75 7.49 -11.08
N PRO A 52 5.10 7.31 -12.36
CA PRO A 52 5.48 8.43 -13.21
C PRO A 52 4.31 9.39 -13.44
N LEU A 53 4.59 10.64 -13.78
CA LEU A 53 3.57 11.65 -14.07
C LEU A 53 2.59 11.18 -15.18
N SER A 54 3.08 10.45 -16.17
CA SER A 54 2.29 9.88 -17.26
C SER A 54 1.18 8.94 -16.77
N ALA A 55 1.37 8.26 -15.64
CA ALA A 55 0.38 7.37 -15.06
C ALA A 55 -0.91 8.09 -14.60
N MET A 56 -0.85 9.40 -14.35
CA MET A 56 -2.04 10.21 -13.99
C MET A 56 -3.09 10.24 -15.11
N PHE A 57 -2.69 9.99 -16.36
CA PHE A 57 -3.56 10.03 -17.54
C PHE A 57 -3.97 8.63 -18.03
N ALA A 58 -3.36 7.57 -17.49
CA ALA A 58 -3.69 6.19 -17.78
C ALA A 58 -4.94 5.73 -17.01
N ASP A 59 -5.54 4.62 -17.42
CA ASP A 59 -6.68 3.96 -16.77
C ASP A 59 -7.96 4.83 -16.56
N VAL A 60 -8.02 6.01 -17.16
CA VAL A 60 -9.24 6.85 -17.20
C VAL A 60 -10.32 6.22 -18.09
N TYR A 61 -9.89 5.67 -19.22
CA TYR A 61 -10.70 4.92 -20.17
C TYR A 61 -9.94 3.66 -20.57
N LYS A 62 -10.65 2.69 -21.17
CA LYS A 62 -10.03 1.47 -21.71
C LYS A 62 -8.89 1.80 -22.69
N GLU A 63 -9.10 2.79 -23.54
CA GLU A 63 -8.10 3.31 -24.47
C GLU A 63 -7.99 4.81 -24.27
N MET A 64 -6.76 5.33 -24.25
CA MET A 64 -6.52 6.75 -24.09
C MET A 64 -7.06 7.52 -25.31
N PRO A 65 -8.04 8.42 -25.17
CA PRO A 65 -8.50 9.28 -26.26
C PRO A 65 -7.44 10.34 -26.60
N TRP A 66 -7.58 10.96 -27.77
CA TRP A 66 -6.60 11.92 -28.30
C TRP A 66 -6.38 13.14 -27.37
N HIS A 67 -7.45 13.66 -26.77
CA HIS A 67 -7.35 14.83 -25.89
C HIS A 67 -6.60 14.52 -24.58
N LEU A 68 -6.65 13.28 -24.09
CA LEU A 68 -5.85 12.89 -22.91
C LEU A 68 -4.36 12.72 -23.26
N ARG A 69 -4.05 12.28 -24.48
CA ARG A 69 -2.66 12.29 -24.97
C ARG A 69 -2.10 13.70 -25.03
N GLU A 70 -2.86 14.64 -25.59
CA GLU A 70 -2.48 16.05 -25.70
C GLU A 70 -2.26 16.67 -24.30
N GLN A 71 -3.19 16.48 -23.37
CA GLN A 71 -3.05 16.95 -21.99
C GLN A 71 -1.82 16.36 -21.27
N MET A 72 -1.52 15.09 -21.51
CA MET A 72 -0.32 14.44 -20.96
C MET A 72 0.95 15.07 -21.51
N GLU A 73 1.04 15.29 -22.82
CA GLU A 73 2.19 15.92 -23.47
C GLU A 73 2.41 17.36 -22.98
N GLU A 74 1.34 18.15 -22.86
CA GLU A 74 1.38 19.50 -22.31
C GLU A 74 1.87 19.52 -20.86
N ALA A 75 1.35 18.63 -20.00
CA ALA A 75 1.77 18.51 -18.61
C ALA A 75 3.25 18.12 -18.49
N MET A 76 3.72 17.16 -19.30
CA MET A 76 5.12 16.76 -19.32
C MET A 76 6.04 17.90 -19.79
N ALA A 77 5.63 18.63 -20.84
CA ALA A 77 6.39 19.79 -21.34
C ALA A 77 6.45 20.91 -20.28
N HIS A 78 5.35 21.15 -19.58
CA HIS A 78 5.28 22.14 -18.50
C HIS A 78 6.22 21.79 -17.35
N VAL A 79 6.17 20.55 -16.83
CA VAL A 79 7.05 20.12 -15.74
C VAL A 79 8.53 20.12 -16.16
N LYS A 80 8.82 19.84 -17.44
CA LYS A 80 10.17 19.95 -17.96
C LYS A 80 10.69 21.39 -17.99
N ALA A 81 9.82 22.36 -18.30
CA ALA A 81 10.15 23.78 -18.27
C ALA A 81 10.15 24.36 -16.84
N HIS A 82 9.35 23.78 -15.94
CA HIS A 82 9.12 24.21 -14.56
C HIS A 82 9.23 23.02 -13.58
N PRO A 83 10.45 22.54 -13.27
CA PRO A 83 10.64 21.39 -12.39
C PRO A 83 10.04 21.56 -10.99
N GLU A 84 9.88 22.80 -10.51
CA GLU A 84 9.25 23.13 -9.24
C GLU A 84 7.74 22.85 -9.20
N ALA A 85 7.09 22.71 -10.36
CA ALA A 85 5.67 22.41 -10.46
C ALA A 85 5.33 20.95 -10.08
N CYS A 86 6.34 20.08 -9.99
CA CYS A 86 6.17 18.67 -9.66
C CYS A 86 7.10 18.26 -8.51
N PRO A 87 6.63 17.44 -7.53
CA PRO A 87 7.51 16.83 -6.54
C PRO A 87 8.69 16.09 -7.19
N SER A 88 9.89 16.32 -6.66
CA SER A 88 11.14 15.78 -7.23
C SER A 88 11.26 14.25 -7.17
N ASP A 89 10.44 13.59 -6.36
CA ASP A 89 10.38 12.13 -6.24
C ASP A 89 9.39 11.46 -7.22
N ILE A 90 8.70 12.25 -8.06
CA ILE A 90 7.84 11.75 -9.14
C ILE A 90 8.65 11.66 -10.44
N PRO A 91 8.77 10.47 -11.06
CA PRO A 91 9.44 10.33 -12.34
C PRO A 91 8.69 11.04 -13.47
N VAL A 92 9.38 11.90 -14.22
CA VAL A 92 8.84 12.57 -15.41
C VAL A 92 9.31 11.79 -16.64
N ARG A 93 8.69 10.65 -16.90
CA ARG A 93 8.97 9.76 -18.05
C ARG A 93 7.73 8.99 -18.50
#